data_AF-A0A9D5GC40-F1
#
_entry.id   AF-A0A9D5GC40-F1
#
_cell.length_a   1.000
_cell.length_b   1.000
_cell.length_c   1.000
_cell.angle_alpha   90.00
_cell.angle_beta   90.00
_cell.angle_gamma   90.00
#
_symmetry.space_group_name_H-M   'P 1'
#
loop_
_entity.id
_entity.type
_entity.pdbx_description
1 polymer ?
#
loop_
_entity_poly.entity_id
_entity_poly.type
_entity_poly.pdbx_seq_one_letter_code
_entity_poly.pdbx_strand_id
1 'polypeptide(L)'
;MRVSDRDRDAIAAKAASSGLPIAEYVRRCALGRQTPSRVDARLINELRRLGGLQKHLYNGDRDRGRQYAEILLDLTDAIRRVGQSVDAV
;
A
#
# COMPACT_ATOMS: atom_id res chain seq x y z
N MET A 1 17.02 23.93 -12.16
CA MET A 1 16.14 24.43 -11.07
C MET A 1 16.99 24.53 -9.80
N ARG A 2 16.96 25.65 -9.09
CA ARG A 2 17.58 25.75 -7.77
C ARG A 2 16.56 25.28 -6.73
N VAL A 3 16.98 24.41 -5.82
CA VAL A 3 16.13 23.76 -4.82
C VAL A 3 16.84 23.92 -3.48
N SER A 4 16.10 24.30 -2.42
CA SER A 4 16.66 24.37 -1.07
C SER A 4 16.97 22.96 -0.54
N ASP A 5 17.82 22.83 0.48
CA ASP A 5 18.11 21.51 1.04
C ASP A 5 16.87 20.86 1.67
N ARG A 6 16.03 21.67 2.33
CA ARG A 6 14.73 21.21 2.86
C ARG A 6 13.82 20.66 1.76
N ASP A 7 13.71 21.37 0.63
CA ASP A 7 12.88 20.92 -0.49
C ASP A 7 13.48 19.67 -1.15
N ARG A 8 14.81 19.59 -1.22
CA ARG A 8 15.52 18.41 -1.73
C ARG A 8 15.21 17.17 -0.89
N ASP A 9 15.25 17.29 0.44
CA ASP A 9 14.95 16.19 1.35
C ASP A 9 13.48 15.74 1.24
N ALA A 10 12.55 16.70 1.15
CA ALA A 10 11.13 16.42 0.95
C ALA A 10 10.88 15.71 -0.40
N ILE A 11 11.54 16.14 -1.47
CA ILE A 11 11.47 15.48 -2.78
C ILE A 11 12.08 14.07 -2.72
N ALA A 12 13.20 13.91 -2.01
CA ALA A 12 13.84 12.60 -1.84
C ALA A 12 12.94 11.60 -1.11
N ALA A 13 12.29 12.03 -0.03
CA ALA A 13 11.33 11.20 0.70
C ALA A 13 10.16 10.74 -0.19
N LYS A 14 9.57 11.65 -0.96
CA LYS A 14 8.46 11.34 -1.88
C LYS A 14 8.88 10.45 -3.05
N ALA A 15 10.08 10.66 -3.57
CA ALA A 15 10.65 9.79 -4.60
C ALA A 15 10.86 8.37 -4.06
N ALA A 16 11.37 8.24 -2.84
CA ALA A 16 11.58 6.96 -2.16
C ALA A 16 10.27 6.22 -1.87
N SER A 17 9.22 6.94 -1.40
CA SER A 17 7.89 6.36 -1.19
C SER A 17 7.23 5.92 -2.49
N SER A 18 7.53 6.58 -3.61
CA SER A 18 7.11 6.18 -4.95
C SER A 18 8.00 5.11 -5.59
N GLY A 19 9.09 4.69 -4.94
CA GLY A 19 10.05 3.73 -5.50
C GLY A 19 10.78 4.23 -6.75
N LEU A 20 10.93 5.54 -6.92
CA LEU A 20 11.59 6.16 -8.07
C LEU A 20 12.88 6.88 -7.67
N PRO A 21 13.87 6.97 -8.57
CA PRO A 21 14.96 7.94 -8.43
C PRO A 21 14.43 9.37 -8.41
N ILE A 22 15.07 10.26 -7.64
CA ILE A 22 14.68 11.68 -7.47
C ILE A 22 14.43 12.36 -8.83
N ALA A 23 15.34 12.20 -9.78
CA ALA A 23 15.24 12.85 -11.09
C ALA A 23 14.03 12.37 -11.90
N GLU A 24 13.67 11.09 -11.81
CA GLU A 24 12.51 10.52 -12.49
C GLU A 24 11.21 10.94 -11.81
N TYR A 25 11.17 10.95 -10.47
CA TYR A 25 10.03 11.47 -9.71
C TYR A 25 9.72 12.92 -10.11
N VAL A 26 10.73 13.81 -10.08
CA VAL A 26 10.57 15.21 -10.47
C VAL A 26 10.12 15.35 -11.93
N ARG A 27 10.70 14.58 -12.85
CA ARG A 27 10.31 14.61 -14.27
C ARG A 27 8.85 14.20 -14.46
N ARG A 28 8.38 13.18 -13.73
CA ARG A 28 6.97 12.75 -13.79
C ARG A 28 6.05 13.83 -13.24
N CYS A 29 6.34 14.36 -12.06
CA CYS A 29 5.54 15.44 -11.46
C CYS A 29 5.47 16.67 -12.36
N ALA A 30 6.60 17.11 -12.91
CA ALA A 30 6.68 18.29 -13.79
C ALA A 30 5.90 18.11 -15.10
N LEU A 31 5.71 16.86 -15.55
CA LEU A 31 4.96 16.53 -16.77
C LEU A 31 3.53 16.06 -16.48
N GLY A 32 3.06 16.16 -15.22
CA GLY A 32 1.73 15.69 -14.82
C GLY A 32 1.51 14.18 -14.97
N ARG A 33 2.60 13.39 -14.97
CA ARG A 33 2.55 11.93 -15.10
C ARG A 33 2.33 11.28 -13.74
N GLN A 34 1.62 10.16 -13.74
CA GLN A 34 1.36 9.39 -12.53
C GLN A 34 2.67 8.83 -11.94
N THR A 35 2.86 9.03 -10.63
CA THR A 35 3.90 8.36 -9.84
C THR A 35 3.32 7.06 -9.30
N PRO A 36 4.05 5.93 -9.39
CA PRO A 36 3.58 4.68 -8.85
C PRO A 36 3.56 4.79 -7.32
N SER A 37 2.44 4.38 -6.70
CA SER A 37 2.44 4.13 -5.26
C SER A 37 3.16 2.80 -5.02
N ARG A 38 4.12 2.77 -4.10
CA ARG A 38 4.86 1.56 -3.75
C ARG A 38 4.02 0.68 -2.84
N VAL A 39 2.83 0.29 -3.29
CA VAL A 39 2.11 -0.82 -2.68
C VAL A 39 2.79 -2.09 -3.20
N ASP A 40 3.38 -2.86 -2.29
CA ASP A 40 4.08 -4.09 -2.65
C ASP A 40 3.09 -5.06 -3.31
N ALA A 41 3.26 -5.32 -4.60
CA ALA A 41 2.44 -6.26 -5.34
C ALA A 41 2.46 -7.67 -4.71
N ARG A 42 3.57 -8.02 -4.04
CA ARG A 42 3.68 -9.26 -3.26
C ARG A 42 2.74 -9.25 -2.05
N LEU A 43 2.65 -8.12 -1.35
CA LEU A 43 1.72 -7.93 -0.25
C LEU A 43 0.26 -8.06 -0.73
N ILE A 44 -0.10 -7.40 -1.84
CA ILE A 44 -1.45 -7.50 -2.41
C ILE A 44 -1.79 -8.96 -2.77
N ASN A 45 -0.85 -9.68 -3.36
CA ASN A 45 -1.06 -11.08 -3.74
C ASN A 45 -1.20 -12.00 -2.53
N GLU A 46 -0.43 -11.77 -1.46
CA GLU A 46 -0.57 -12.54 -0.22
C GLU A 46 -1.91 -12.26 0.46
N LEU A 47 -2.37 -11.01 0.45
CA LEU A 47 -3.69 -10.63 0.96
C LEU A 47 -4.83 -11.29 0.17
N ARG A 48 -4.73 -11.34 -1.16
CA ARG A 48 -5.69 -12.06 -2.00
C ARG A 48 -5.74 -13.55 -1.69
N ARG A 49 -4.56 -14.18 -1.52
CA ARG A 49 -4.43 -15.60 -1.15
C ARG A 49 -5.09 -15.88 0.20
N LEU A 50 -4.77 -15.07 1.21
CA LEU A 50 -5.32 -15.21 2.57
C LEU A 50 -6.84 -15.01 2.60
N GLY A 51 -7.36 -13.98 1.93
CA GLY A 51 -8.81 -13.77 1.80
C GLY A 51 -9.53 -14.94 1.12
N GLY A 52 -8.89 -15.57 0.13
CA GLY A 52 -9.39 -16.78 -0.51
C GLY A 52 -9.46 -17.99 0.42
N LEU A 53 -8.38 -18.23 1.19
CA LEU A 53 -8.32 -19.30 2.20
C LEU A 53 -9.40 -19.12 3.27
N GLN A 54 -9.62 -17.89 3.72
CA GLN A 54 -10.61 -17.58 4.73
C GLN A 54 -12.04 -17.75 4.24
N LYS A 55 -12.34 -17.34 3.00
CA LYS A 55 -13.62 -17.64 2.36
C LYS A 55 -13.87 -19.15 2.27
N HIS A 56 -12.83 -19.93 1.96
CA HIS A 56 -12.93 -21.38 1.91
C HIS A 56 -13.28 -21.97 3.29
N LEU A 57 -12.58 -21.54 4.35
CA LEU A 57 -12.85 -21.96 5.72
C LEU A 57 -14.27 -21.61 6.18
N TYR A 58 -14.75 -20.40 5.88
CA TYR A 58 -16.13 -19.96 6.17
C TYR A 58 -17.18 -20.89 5.54
N ASN A 59 -16.96 -21.33 4.30
CA ASN A 59 -17.88 -22.21 3.60
C ASN A 59 -17.82 -23.67 4.09
N GLY A 60 -16.67 -24.10 4.62
CA GLY A 60 -16.42 -25.47 5.07
C GLY A 60 -16.79 -25.76 6.53
N ASP A 61 -16.83 -24.74 7.39
CA ASP A 61 -17.16 -24.88 8.81
C ASP A 61 -18.06 -23.71 9.25
N ARG A 62 -19.37 -23.91 9.13
CA ARG A 62 -20.39 -22.87 9.41
C ARG A 62 -20.44 -22.49 10.89
N ASP A 63 -20.08 -23.39 11.79
CA ASP A 63 -20.12 -23.14 13.23
C ASP A 63 -19.05 -22.13 13.66
N ARG A 64 -17.93 -22.07 12.92
CA ARG A 64 -16.87 -21.06 13.10
C ARG A 64 -16.98 -19.88 12.15
N GLY A 65 -18.05 -19.79 11.35
CA GLY A 65 -18.24 -18.75 10.35
C GLY A 65 -18.10 -17.32 10.91
N ARG A 66 -18.54 -17.07 12.15
CA ARG A 66 -18.39 -15.76 12.81
C ARG A 66 -16.93 -15.40 13.11
N GLN A 67 -16.13 -16.35 13.60
CA GLN A 67 -14.70 -16.16 13.89
C GLN A 67 -13.92 -15.90 12.59
N TYR A 68 -14.27 -16.60 11.52
CA TYR A 68 -13.70 -16.32 10.20
C TYR A 68 -14.16 -14.99 9.63
N ALA A 69 -15.34 -14.45 9.97
CA ALA A 69 -15.72 -13.12 9.54
C ALA A 69 -14.94 -12.03 10.28
N GLU A 70 -14.74 -12.18 11.60
CA GLU A 70 -14.00 -11.24 12.45
C GLU A 70 -12.54 -11.09 12.02
N ILE A 71 -11.83 -12.19 11.79
CA ILE A 71 -10.44 -12.14 11.30
C ILE A 71 -10.35 -11.43 9.94
N LEU A 72 -11.40 -11.48 9.11
CA LEU A 72 -11.43 -10.91 7.76
C LEU A 72 -11.53 -9.39 7.86
N LEU A 73 -12.32 -8.91 8.83
CA LEU A 73 -12.42 -7.50 9.18
C LEU A 73 -11.10 -7.00 9.75
N ASP A 74 -10.48 -7.73 10.69
CA ASP A 74 -9.18 -7.37 11.27
C ASP A 74 -8.07 -7.28 10.22
N LEU A 75 -8.02 -8.23 9.29
CA LEU A 75 -7.10 -8.20 8.15
C LEU A 75 -7.38 -6.99 7.25
N THR A 76 -8.65 -6.74 6.91
CA THR A 76 -9.03 -5.60 6.07
C THR A 76 -8.63 -4.27 6.71
N ASP A 77 -8.81 -4.13 8.02
CA ASP A 77 -8.45 -2.92 8.76
C ASP A 77 -6.94 -2.78 8.96
N ALA A 78 -6.21 -3.87 9.15
CA ALA A 78 -4.75 -3.86 9.11
C ALA A 78 -4.21 -3.37 7.75
N ILE A 79 -4.80 -3.83 6.64
CA ILE A 79 -4.43 -3.39 5.29
C ILE A 79 -4.71 -1.90 5.10
N ARG A 80 -5.88 -1.42 5.54
CA ARG A 80 -6.23 0.01 5.47
C ARG A 80 -5.26 0.88 6.25
N ARG A 81 -4.86 0.46 7.46
CA ARG A 81 -3.86 1.17 8.27
C ARG A 81 -2.50 1.23 7.56
N VAL A 82 -2.06 0.11 6.97
CA VAL A 82 -0.83 0.08 6.17
C VAL A 82 -0.93 1.02 4.96
N GLY A 83 -2.05 1.02 4.23
CA GLY A 83 -2.29 1.94 3.12
C GLY A 83 -2.26 3.41 3.54
N GLN A 84 -2.94 3.78 4.62
CA GLN A 84 -2.98 5.16 5.13
C GLN A 84 -1.62 5.65 5.65
N SER A 85 -0.79 4.76 6.19
CA SER A 85 0.58 5.10 6.61
C SER A 85 1.51 5.42 5.43
N VAL A 86 1.17 4.96 4.22
CA VAL A 86 1.91 5.27 2.98
C VAL A 86 1.51 6.64 2.41
N ASP A 87 0.28 7.08 2.64
CA ASP A 87 -0.25 8.34 2.09
C ASP A 87 -0.03 9.57 3.01
N ALA A 88 0.38 9.36 4.26
CA ALA A 88 0.62 10.41 5.26
C ALA A 88 2.07 10.97 5.29
N VAL A 89 2.93 10.56 4.35
CA VAL A 89 4.35 10.96 4.21
C VAL A 89 4.58 11.60 2.84
#